data_AF-A0A352MW62-F1
#
_entry.id   AF-A0A352MW62-F1
#
_cell.length_a   1.000
_cell.length_b   1.000
_cell.length_c   1.000
_cell.angle_alpha   90.00
_cell.angle_beta   90.00
_cell.angle_gamma   90.00
#
_symmetry.space_group_name_H-M   'P 1'
#
loop_
_entity.id
_entity.type
_entity.pdbx_description
1 polymer ?
#
loop_
_entity_poly.entity_id
_entity_poly.type
_entity_poly.pdbx_seq_one_letter_code
_entity_poly.pdbx_strand_id
1 'polypeptide(L)' 'MVEVPCIIREEDERRNKEIALIENIQRQDLNPIEKAKGFKQLMDEYGMTQMQLSDISLNRL' A
#
# COMPACT_ATOMS: atom_id res chain seq x y z
N MET A 1 28.84 -15.05 -8.97
CA MET A 1 27.39 -14.83 -8.75
C MET A 1 27.29 -14.01 -7.48
N VAL A 2 26.56 -12.90 -7.48
CA VAL A 2 26.41 -12.05 -6.28
C VAL A 2 25.18 -12.53 -5.55
N GLU A 3 25.35 -13.01 -4.31
CA GLU A 3 24.23 -13.42 -3.46
C GLU A 3 23.71 -12.19 -2.69
N VAL A 4 22.40 -12.00 -2.71
CA VAL A 4 21.72 -10.93 -1.97
C VAL A 4 21.12 -11.54 -0.71
N PRO A 5 21.50 -11.06 0.49
CA PRO A 5 20.91 -11.56 1.73
C PRO A 5 19.43 -11.14 1.78
N CYS A 6 18.54 -12.11 1.92
CA CYS A 6 17.11 -11.88 2.04
C CYS A 6 16.55 -12.50 3.33
N ILE A 7 15.50 -11.89 3.85
CA ILE A 7 14.73 -12.41 4.98
C ILE A 7 13.43 -12.96 4.40
N ILE A 8 13.20 -14.26 4.51
CA ILE A 8 11.90 -14.86 4.17
C ILE A 8 10.97 -14.59 5.34
N ARG A 9 9.93 -13.79 5.11
CA ARG A 9 8.85 -13.55 6.06
C ARG A 9 7.61 -14.28 5.57
N GLU A 10 6.99 -15.06 6.44
CA GLU A 10 5.64 -15.58 6.21
C GLU A 10 4.63 -14.46 6.49
N GLU A 11 4.59 -13.44 5.62
CA GLU A 11 3.52 -12.44 5.68
C GLU A 11 2.29 -12.96 4.93
N ASP A 12 1.11 -12.78 5.54
CA ASP A 12 -0.18 -13.09 4.94
C ASP A 12 -0.25 -12.48 3.54
N GLU A 13 -0.55 -13.28 2.51
CA GLU A 13 -0.67 -12.80 1.13
C GLU A 13 -1.62 -11.59 1.02
N ARG A 14 -2.64 -11.55 1.88
CA ARG A 14 -3.56 -10.40 1.97
C ARG A 14 -2.81 -9.14 2.38
N ARG A 15 -1.95 -9.24 3.39
CA ARG A 15 -1.13 -8.12 3.87
C ARG A 15 -0.13 -7.65 2.81
N ASN A 16 0.48 -8.58 2.08
CA ASN A 16 1.39 -8.24 0.99
C ASN A 16 0.68 -7.46 -0.13
N LYS A 17 -0.54 -7.87 -0.50
CA LYS A 17 -1.36 -7.17 -1.50
C LYS A 17 -1.80 -5.79 -1.02
N GLU A 18 -2.13 -5.66 0.26
CA GLU A 18 -2.42 -4.36 0.89
C GLU A 18 -1.23 -3.40 0.77
N ILE A 19 -0.03 -3.87 1.12
CA ILE A 19 1.20 -3.07 1.05
C ILE A 19 1.50 -2.65 -0.38
N ALA A 20 1.41 -3.58 -1.34
CA ALA A 20 1.64 -3.27 -2.75
C ALA A 20 0.65 -2.23 -3.29
N LEU A 21 -0.61 -2.27 -2.86
CA LEU A 21 -1.61 -1.27 -3.25
C LEU A 21 -1.27 0.11 -2.67
N ILE A 22 -0.85 0.19 -1.40
CA ILE A 22 -0.41 1.43 -0.77
C ILE A 22 0.76 2.05 -1.53
N GLU A 23 1.80 1.26 -1.85
CA GLU A 23 2.97 1.72 -2.60
C GLU A 23 2.60 2.21 -4.00
N ASN A 24 1.67 1.51 -4.67
CA ASN A 24 1.16 1.95 -5.96
C ASN A 24 0.47 3.32 -5.88
N ILE A 25 -0.35 3.58 -4.85
CA ILE A 25 -1.06 4.86 -4.67
C ILE A 25 -0.08 6.02 -4.39
N GLN A 26 1.05 5.74 -3.74
CA GLN A 26 2.08 6.73 -3.42
C GLN A 26 2.92 7.18 -4.63
N ARG A 27 2.73 6.56 -5.80
CA ARG A 27 3.39 6.96 -7.04
C ARG A 27 3.08 8.43 -7.40
N GLN A 28 4.12 9.14 -7.83
CA GLN A 28 4.02 10.56 -8.16
C GLN A 28 3.31 10.81 -9.51
N ASP A 29 3.29 9.82 -10.41
CA ASP A 29 2.71 9.93 -11.75
C ASP A 29 1.21 9.64 -11.81
N LEU A 30 0.58 9.25 -10.69
CA LEU A 30 -0.86 9.00 -10.63
C LEU A 30 -1.68 10.30 -10.64
N ASN A 31 -2.73 10.32 -11.45
CA ASN A 31 -3.69 11.40 -11.47
C ASN A 31 -4.66 11.31 -10.26
N PRO A 32 -5.38 12.41 -9.92
CA PRO A 32 -6.27 12.43 -8.76
C PRO A 32 -7.35 11.35 -8.75
N ILE A 33 -7.89 10.97 -9.92
CA ILE A 33 -8.94 9.95 -10.03
C ILE A 33 -8.37 8.57 -9.74
N GLU A 34 -7.15 8.27 -10.19
CA GLU A 34 -6.50 6.99 -9.92
C GLU A 34 -6.17 6.84 -8.43
N LYS A 35 -5.67 7.89 -7.79
CA LYS A 35 -5.44 7.90 -6.33
C LYS A 35 -6.74 7.68 -5.57
N ALA A 36 -7.82 8.37 -5.95
CA ALA A 36 -9.13 8.19 -5.33
C ALA A 36 -9.65 6.75 -5.46
N LYS A 37 -9.45 6.11 -6.62
CA LYS A 37 -9.80 4.69 -6.82
C LYS A 37 -8.99 3.77 -5.89
N GLY A 38 -7.69 4.00 -5.76
CA GLY A 38 -6.85 3.21 -4.85
C GLY A 38 -7.24 3.39 -3.39
N PHE A 39 -7.53 4.62 -2.94
CA PHE A 39 -8.03 4.86 -1.59
C PHE A 39 -9.36 4.14 -1.35
N LYS A 40 -10.29 4.21 -2.32
CA LYS A 40 -11.56 3.49 -2.23
C LYS A 40 -11.34 1.98 -2.11
N GLN A 41 -10.42 1.42 -2.90
CA GLN A 41 -10.09 0.00 -2.83
C GLN A 41 -9.56 -0.40 -1.44
N LEU A 42 -8.70 0.41 -0.83
CA LEU A 42 -8.23 0.19 0.54
C LEU A 42 -9.37 0.20 1.57
N MET A 43 -10.36 1.08 1.39
CA MET A 43 -11.54 1.10 2.26
C MET A 43 -12.41 -0.14 2.06
N ASP A 44 -12.71 -0.50 0.81
CA ASP A 44 -13.69 -1.54 0.48
C ASP A 44 -13.13 -2.96 0.71
N GLU A 45 -11.87 -3.22 0.35
CA GLU A 45 -11.27 -4.58 0.41
C GLU A 45 -10.52 -4.86 1.71
N TYR A 46 -9.96 -3.82 2.34
CA TYR A 46 -9.12 -3.93 3.53
C TYR A 46 -9.76 -3.27 4.77
N GLY A 47 -10.95 -2.68 4.63
CA GLY A 47 -11.71 -2.13 5.75
C GLY A 47 -11.08 -0.89 6.38
N MET A 48 -10.20 -0.19 5.64
CA MET A 48 -9.48 0.96 6.19
C MET A 48 -10.43 2.15 6.35
N THR A 49 -10.33 2.82 7.50
CA THR A 49 -11.00 4.11 7.72
C THR A 49 -10.22 5.24 7.05
N GLN A 50 -10.89 6.37 6.78
CA GLN A 50 -10.21 7.56 6.25
C GLN A 50 -9.08 8.06 7.18
N MET A 51 -9.25 7.90 8.50
CA MET A 51 -8.20 8.26 9.47
C MET A 51 -6.96 7.38 9.30
N GLN A 52 -7.13 6.06 9.18
CA GLN A 52 -6.02 5.14 8.93
C GLN A 52 -5.34 5.38 7.59
N LEU A 53 -6.11 5.74 6.55
CA LEU A 53 -5.54 6.14 5.26
C LEU A 53 -4.67 7.40 5.36
N SER A 54 -5.14 8.39 6.13
CA SER A 54 -4.38 9.63 6.37
C SER A 54 -3.06 9.34 7.09
N ASP A 55 -3.08 8.49 8.12
CA ASP A 55 -1.88 8.12 8.86
C ASP A 55 -0.85 7.41 7.98
N ILE A 56 -1.28 6.48 7.13
CA ILE A 56 -0.37 5.78 6.20
C ILE A 56 0.17 6.73 5.12
N SER A 57 -0.64 7.68 4.65
CA SER A 57 -0.20 8.66 3.66
C SER A 57 0.79 9.69 4.23
N LEU A 58 0.81 9.92 5.55
CA LEU A 58 1.63 10.94 6.22
C LEU A 58 2.86 10.38 6.93
N ASN A 59 2.79 9.16 7.49
CA ASN A 59 3.78 8.65 8.45
C ASN A 59 4.78 7.62 7.88
N ARG A 60 4.84 7.42 6.56
CA ARG A 60 5.83 6.54 5.90
C ARG A 60 6.95 7.30 5.16
N LEU A 61 7.08 8.62 5.39
CA LEU A 61 8.22 9.43 4.96
C LEU A 61 9.26 9.57 6.07
#